data_AF-A0A5P9FBX1-F1
#
_entry.id   AF-A0A5P9FBX1-F1
#
_cell.length_a   1.000
_cell.length_b   1.000
_cell.length_c   1.000
_cell.angle_alpha   90.00
_cell.angle_beta   90.00
_cell.angle_gamma   90.00
#
_symmetry.space_group_name_H-M   'P 1'
#
loop_
_entity.id
_entity.type
_entity.pdbx_description
1 polymer ?
#
loop_
_entity_poly.entity_id
_entity_poly.type
_entity_poly.pdbx_seq_one_letter_code
_entity_poly.pdbx_strand_id
1 'polypeptide(L)'
;MPLALRQPLVTLSAAVLLLMSALVPPAQAADEAKLREYLEVTGFDVALESIRLSADSAPEMLGIEADAFGSEWSRLVSEVFATDIMHEMALTILGETLSDELLTHAADFYATDLGQRLVAVENDSHMEEEDGLKTESGAAIMQGLERIDSPRIDLLERLTTATDADGASLRAIQEVQVRFLMAAAAAGVIELQMDEPDLREAMRSQEDEMRTALAASALTNAAYTYQAFSDAEVEAYAEALEDPRMQEVYALMNAVQYEIMANRFEAVAARLSDMQPSTDL
;
A
#
# COMPACT_ATOMS: atom_id res chain seq x y z
N MET A 1 11.26 56.84 -44.35
CA MET A 1 12.62 56.24 -44.35
C MET A 1 13.36 56.73 -43.12
N PRO A 2 14.14 55.88 -42.42
CA PRO A 2 13.75 54.81 -41.47
C PRO A 2 14.17 55.23 -40.02
N LEU A 3 14.16 54.46 -38.92
CA LEU A 3 13.76 53.11 -38.54
C LEU A 3 13.43 53.15 -37.02
N ALA A 4 12.65 52.18 -36.55
CA ALA A 4 12.17 52.03 -35.18
C ALA A 4 13.26 51.74 -34.13
N LEU A 5 13.11 52.33 -32.94
CA LEU A 5 13.75 51.87 -31.70
C LEU A 5 12.65 51.45 -30.71
N ARG A 6 12.21 50.19 -30.79
CA ARG A 6 11.49 49.52 -29.70
C ARG A 6 11.82 48.04 -29.76
N GLN A 7 12.67 47.59 -28.82
CA GLN A 7 12.51 46.39 -27.99
C GLN A 7 13.87 45.95 -27.42
N PRO A 8 14.06 46.07 -26.09
CA PRO A 8 14.97 45.14 -25.41
C PRO A 8 14.35 44.49 -24.16
N LEU A 9 13.04 44.66 -23.90
CA LEU A 9 12.44 44.15 -22.65
C LEU A 9 11.82 42.74 -22.75
N VAL A 10 11.45 42.25 -23.93
CA VAL A 10 10.73 40.97 -24.05
C VAL A 10 11.69 39.76 -24.06
N THR A 11 12.95 39.94 -24.45
CA THR A 11 13.94 38.85 -24.51
C THR A 11 14.56 38.51 -23.15
N LEU A 12 14.47 39.40 -22.15
CA LEU A 12 15.05 39.15 -20.83
C LEU A 12 14.14 38.26 -19.94
N SER A 13 12.82 38.28 -20.16
CA SER A 13 11.85 37.50 -19.37
C SER A 13 11.80 36.01 -19.75
N ALA A 14 12.09 35.66 -21.01
CA ALA A 14 12.11 34.26 -21.45
C ALA A 14 13.34 33.49 -20.92
N ALA A 15 14.47 34.17 -20.70
CA ALA A 15 15.68 33.54 -20.16
C ALA A 15 15.57 33.20 -18.66
N VAL A 16 14.80 34.00 -17.89
CA VAL A 16 14.60 33.75 -16.45
C VAL A 16 13.62 32.60 -16.20
N LEU A 17 12.62 32.42 -17.07
CA LEU A 17 11.68 31.30 -17.00
C LEU A 17 12.31 29.95 -17.41
N LEU A 18 13.31 29.95 -18.29
CA LEU A 18 14.07 28.74 -18.66
C LEU A 18 15.17 28.37 -17.66
N LEU A 19 15.66 29.31 -16.84
CA LEU A 19 16.62 29.00 -15.76
C LEU A 19 15.95 28.48 -14.47
N MET A 20 14.66 28.73 -14.27
CA MET A 20 13.94 28.27 -13.07
C MET A 20 13.50 26.79 -13.17
N SER A 21 13.48 26.20 -14.38
CA SER A 21 13.17 24.79 -14.60
C SER A 21 14.35 23.84 -14.30
N ALA A 22 15.54 24.38 -14.00
CA ALA A 22 16.76 23.62 -13.78
C ALA A 22 17.16 23.52 -12.29
N LEU A 23 16.25 23.84 -11.36
CA LEU A 23 16.55 23.86 -9.92
C LEU A 23 16.44 22.51 -9.21
N VAL A 24 16.08 21.43 -9.91
CA VAL A 24 16.20 20.09 -9.32
C VAL A 24 17.67 19.68 -9.42
N PRO A 25 18.40 19.51 -8.30
CA PRO A 25 19.77 19.05 -8.34
C PRO A 25 19.84 17.68 -9.05
N PRO A 26 20.82 17.44 -9.93
CA PRO A 26 20.88 16.25 -10.77
C PRO A 26 20.97 14.93 -9.99
N ALA A 27 21.41 14.97 -8.73
CA ALA A 27 21.37 13.82 -7.82
C ALA A 27 19.93 13.43 -7.45
N GLN A 28 19.11 14.41 -7.02
CA GLN A 28 17.73 14.17 -6.62
C GLN A 28 16.86 13.61 -7.76
N ALA A 29 17.09 14.06 -9.00
CA ALA A 29 16.38 13.52 -10.16
C ALA A 29 16.80 12.07 -10.49
N ALA A 30 18.05 11.68 -10.20
CA ALA A 30 18.52 10.31 -10.39
C ALA A 30 17.99 9.37 -9.30
N ASP A 31 17.94 9.84 -8.06
CA ASP A 31 17.43 9.09 -6.91
C ASP A 31 15.93 8.81 -7.08
N GLU A 32 15.16 9.80 -7.52
CA GLU A 32 13.73 9.65 -7.84
C GLU A 32 13.49 8.69 -9.02
N ALA A 33 14.33 8.73 -10.06
CA ALA A 33 14.23 7.81 -11.20
C ALA A 33 14.49 6.35 -10.76
N LYS A 34 15.49 6.14 -9.91
CA LYS A 34 15.83 4.83 -9.36
C LYS A 34 14.74 4.29 -8.43
N LEU A 35 14.18 5.15 -7.56
CA LEU A 35 13.06 4.78 -6.71
C LEU A 35 11.84 4.37 -7.54
N ARG A 36 11.51 5.15 -8.59
CA ARG A 36 10.40 4.83 -9.49
C ARG A 36 10.58 3.48 -10.18
N GLU A 37 11.77 3.20 -10.71
CA GLU A 37 12.09 1.91 -11.31
C GLU A 37 11.94 0.77 -10.30
N TYR A 38 12.39 0.97 -9.06
CA TYR A 38 12.21 0.00 -7.99
C TYR A 38 10.74 -0.27 -7.65
N LEU A 39 9.91 0.77 -7.52
CA LEU A 39 8.47 0.61 -7.24
C LEU A 39 7.74 -0.13 -8.37
N GLU A 40 8.06 0.17 -9.62
CA GLU A 40 7.51 -0.53 -10.79
C GLU A 40 7.93 -2.02 -10.79
N VAL A 41 9.22 -2.29 -10.56
CA VAL A 41 9.76 -3.67 -10.55
C VAL A 41 9.21 -4.47 -9.38
N THR A 42 9.05 -3.88 -8.20
CA THR A 42 8.58 -4.59 -7.00
C THR A 42 7.06 -4.74 -6.93
N GLY A 43 6.33 -4.22 -7.94
CA GLY A 43 4.88 -4.35 -7.98
C GLY A 43 4.15 -3.47 -6.99
N PHE A 44 4.78 -2.39 -6.52
CA PHE A 44 4.13 -1.45 -5.61
C PHE A 44 2.86 -0.84 -6.23
N ASP A 45 2.83 -0.65 -7.55
CA ASP A 45 1.63 -0.22 -8.28
C ASP A 45 0.45 -1.20 -8.12
N VAL A 46 0.73 -2.51 -8.05
CA VAL A 46 -0.28 -3.55 -7.79
C VAL A 46 -0.80 -3.43 -6.36
N ALA A 47 0.08 -3.18 -5.39
CA ALA A 47 -0.31 -2.94 -4.02
C ALA A 47 -1.19 -1.69 -3.86
N LEU A 48 -0.90 -0.61 -4.60
CA LEU A 48 -1.73 0.60 -4.63
C LEU A 48 -3.11 0.34 -5.26
N GLU A 49 -3.18 -0.47 -6.30
CA GLU A 49 -4.45 -0.86 -6.91
C GLU A 49 -5.30 -1.70 -5.95
N SER A 50 -4.69 -2.60 -5.16
CA SER A 50 -5.39 -3.33 -4.08
C SER A 50 -5.99 -2.38 -3.04
N ILE A 51 -5.28 -1.31 -2.65
CA ILE A 51 -5.84 -0.28 -1.77
C ILE A 51 -7.12 0.32 -2.37
N ARG A 52 -7.10 0.66 -3.67
CA ARG A 52 -8.27 1.20 -4.39
C ARG A 52 -9.44 0.21 -4.36
N LEU A 53 -9.19 -1.08 -4.55
CA LEU A 53 -10.21 -2.13 -4.51
C LEU A 53 -10.79 -2.28 -3.10
N SER A 54 -9.95 -2.31 -2.06
CA SER A 54 -10.40 -2.38 -0.66
C SER A 54 -11.30 -1.22 -0.23
N ALA A 55 -11.18 -0.07 -0.90
CA ALA A 55 -12.01 1.10 -0.62
C ALA A 55 -13.49 0.91 -1.01
N ASP A 56 -13.82 -0.07 -1.87
CA ASP A 56 -15.23 -0.39 -2.14
C ASP A 56 -15.95 -0.88 -0.86
N SER A 57 -15.23 -1.45 0.10
CA SER A 57 -15.75 -1.90 1.40
C SER A 57 -15.82 -0.80 2.47
N ALA A 58 -15.39 0.44 2.18
CA ALA A 58 -15.39 1.51 3.18
C ALA A 58 -16.77 1.83 3.80
N PRO A 59 -17.92 1.74 3.09
CA PRO A 59 -19.22 2.01 3.69
C PRO A 59 -19.51 1.05 4.84
N GLU A 60 -19.08 -0.22 4.74
CA GLU A 60 -19.25 -1.22 5.79
C GLU A 60 -18.50 -0.82 7.07
N MET A 61 -17.31 -0.21 6.94
CA MET A 61 -16.56 0.32 8.09
C MET A 61 -17.32 1.44 8.82
N LEU A 62 -18.22 2.15 8.13
CA LEU A 62 -19.09 3.17 8.69
C LEU A 62 -20.44 2.62 9.16
N GLY A 63 -20.70 1.32 8.96
CA GLY A 63 -22.00 0.69 9.21
C GLY A 63 -23.08 1.14 8.21
N ILE A 64 -22.68 1.54 7.00
CA ILE A 64 -23.56 1.96 5.92
C ILE A 64 -23.56 0.88 4.84
N GLU A 65 -24.74 0.51 4.35
CA GLU A 65 -24.89 -0.41 3.21
C GLU A 65 -24.26 0.22 1.96
N ALA A 66 -23.37 -0.49 1.26
CA ALA A 66 -22.60 0.05 0.14
C ALA A 66 -23.48 0.53 -1.03
N ASP A 67 -24.63 -0.11 -1.22
CA ASP A 67 -25.66 0.22 -2.20
C ASP A 67 -26.46 1.50 -1.86
N ALA A 68 -26.34 2.04 -0.63
CA ALA A 68 -27.02 3.29 -0.24
C ALA A 68 -26.58 4.52 -1.05
N PHE A 69 -25.36 4.50 -1.60
CA PHE A 69 -24.79 5.58 -2.40
C PHE A 69 -24.74 5.26 -3.91
N GLY A 70 -25.04 4.01 -4.29
CA GLY A 70 -25.07 3.56 -5.69
C GLY A 70 -23.80 3.89 -6.47
N SER A 71 -23.95 4.31 -7.73
CA SER A 71 -22.81 4.62 -8.61
C SER A 71 -21.99 5.84 -8.20
N GLU A 72 -22.54 6.73 -7.36
CA GLU A 72 -21.82 7.91 -6.87
C GLU A 72 -20.68 7.50 -5.92
N TRP A 73 -20.83 6.37 -5.21
CA TRP A 73 -19.77 5.81 -4.37
C TRP A 73 -18.57 5.37 -5.20
N SER A 74 -18.80 4.50 -6.20
CA SER A 74 -17.72 4.01 -7.07
C SER A 74 -17.00 5.15 -7.78
N ARG A 75 -17.73 6.21 -8.19
CA ARG A 75 -17.13 7.42 -8.77
C ARG A 75 -16.24 8.15 -7.75
N LEU A 76 -16.72 8.35 -6.53
CA LEU A 76 -15.95 8.99 -5.46
C LEU A 76 -14.67 8.21 -5.15
N VAL A 77 -14.78 6.90 -4.93
CA VAL A 77 -13.64 6.02 -4.65
C VAL A 77 -12.63 6.07 -5.78
N SER A 78 -13.08 5.95 -7.04
CA SER A 78 -12.20 6.04 -8.21
C SER A 78 -11.47 7.39 -8.32
N GLU A 79 -12.08 8.50 -7.92
CA GLU A 79 -11.44 9.82 -7.94
C GLU A 79 -10.44 9.99 -6.79
N VAL A 80 -10.80 9.55 -5.57
CA VAL A 80 -9.98 9.77 -4.37
C VAL A 80 -8.76 8.85 -4.37
N PHE A 81 -8.95 7.59 -4.76
CA PHE A 81 -7.93 6.55 -4.86
C PHE A 81 -7.37 6.43 -6.27
N ALA A 82 -7.29 7.53 -7.03
CA ALA A 82 -6.60 7.53 -8.31
C ALA A 82 -5.13 7.11 -8.11
N THR A 83 -4.69 6.07 -8.82
CA THR A 83 -3.37 5.45 -8.67
C THR A 83 -2.23 6.45 -8.88
N ASP A 84 -2.36 7.36 -9.85
CA ASP A 84 -1.37 8.42 -10.09
C ASP A 84 -1.12 9.28 -8.84
N ILE A 85 -2.18 9.60 -8.08
CA ILE A 85 -2.06 10.40 -6.85
C ILE A 85 -1.36 9.59 -5.76
N MET A 86 -1.76 8.33 -5.58
CA MET A 86 -1.15 7.46 -4.58
C MET A 86 0.32 7.18 -4.88
N HIS A 87 0.66 7.03 -6.16
CA HIS A 87 2.04 6.84 -6.61
C HIS A 87 2.89 8.10 -6.38
N GLU A 88 2.37 9.30 -6.67
CA GLU A 88 3.07 10.56 -6.36
C GLU A 88 3.30 10.73 -4.84
N MET A 89 2.31 10.36 -4.02
CA MET A 89 2.46 10.34 -2.56
C MET A 89 3.55 9.38 -2.11
N ALA A 90 3.57 8.16 -2.65
CA ALA A 90 4.58 7.16 -2.31
C ALA A 90 5.98 7.63 -2.67
N LEU A 91 6.19 8.16 -3.88
CA LEU A 91 7.46 8.73 -4.30
C LEU A 91 7.92 9.87 -3.39
N THR A 92 6.98 10.73 -2.98
CA THR A 92 7.29 11.84 -2.06
C THR A 92 7.75 11.33 -0.71
N ILE A 93 7.02 10.38 -0.10
CA ILE A 93 7.32 9.90 1.25
C ILE A 93 8.57 9.00 1.25
N LEU A 94 8.68 8.08 0.29
CA LEU A 94 9.84 7.18 0.17
C LEU A 94 11.09 7.93 -0.26
N GLY A 95 10.99 8.97 -1.09
CA GLY A 95 12.14 9.80 -1.45
C GLY A 95 12.79 10.52 -0.26
N GLU A 96 12.05 10.72 0.83
CA GLU A 96 12.56 11.31 2.07
C GLU A 96 13.03 10.27 3.11
N THR A 97 12.57 9.03 3.00
CA THR A 97 12.71 8.02 4.06
C THR A 97 13.54 6.80 3.65
N LEU A 98 13.47 6.38 2.39
CA LEU A 98 14.21 5.24 1.87
C LEU A 98 15.60 5.69 1.39
N SER A 99 16.63 5.33 2.15
CA SER A 99 18.00 5.66 1.77
C SER A 99 18.48 4.90 0.53
N ASP A 100 19.44 5.48 -0.19
CA ASP A 100 20.07 4.84 -1.34
C ASP A 100 20.68 3.48 -1.03
N GLU A 101 21.20 3.28 0.18
CA GLU A 101 21.79 2.02 0.62
C GLU A 101 20.71 0.92 0.71
N LEU A 102 19.59 1.23 1.37
CA LEU A 102 18.45 0.32 1.51
C LEU A 102 17.83 0.00 0.16
N LEU A 103 17.61 1.03 -0.67
CA LEU A 103 17.08 0.89 -2.01
C LEU A 103 17.98 0.00 -2.89
N THR A 104 19.30 0.22 -2.85
CA THR A 104 20.26 -0.61 -3.60
C THR A 104 20.24 -2.06 -3.10
N HIS A 105 20.23 -2.26 -1.78
CA HIS A 105 20.20 -3.59 -1.20
C HIS A 105 18.98 -4.40 -1.65
N ALA A 106 17.79 -3.80 -1.62
CA ALA A 106 16.58 -4.46 -2.06
C ALA A 106 16.57 -4.68 -3.59
N ALA A 107 16.95 -3.67 -4.37
CA ALA A 107 17.01 -3.78 -5.83
C ALA A 107 17.98 -4.88 -6.29
N ASP A 108 19.12 -5.06 -5.63
CA ASP A 108 20.08 -6.11 -5.95
C ASP A 108 19.48 -7.51 -5.77
N PHE A 109 18.64 -7.72 -4.75
CA PHE A 109 17.94 -9.00 -4.56
C PHE A 109 16.87 -9.22 -5.64
N TYR A 110 16.01 -8.23 -5.88
CA TYR A 110 14.94 -8.36 -6.88
C TYR A 110 15.44 -8.40 -8.32
N ALA A 111 16.68 -7.98 -8.58
CA ALA A 111 17.34 -8.16 -9.88
C ALA A 111 17.79 -9.60 -10.16
N THR A 112 17.79 -10.49 -9.15
CA THR A 112 18.12 -11.92 -9.35
C THR A 112 17.00 -12.69 -10.05
N ASP A 113 17.31 -13.85 -10.62
CA ASP A 113 16.29 -14.74 -11.24
C ASP A 113 15.21 -15.15 -10.23
N LEU A 114 15.59 -15.46 -8.99
CA LEU A 114 14.66 -15.78 -7.92
C LEU A 114 13.78 -14.58 -7.58
N GLY A 115 14.38 -13.40 -7.37
CA GLY A 115 13.66 -12.17 -7.06
C GLY A 115 12.62 -11.79 -8.10
N GLN A 116 12.98 -11.86 -9.39
CA GLN A 116 12.04 -11.57 -10.50
C GLN A 116 10.87 -12.56 -10.56
N ARG A 117 11.13 -13.84 -10.27
CA ARG A 117 10.07 -14.86 -10.21
C ARG A 117 9.15 -14.67 -9.00
N LEU A 118 9.69 -14.27 -7.85
CA LEU A 118 8.90 -13.99 -6.64
C LEU A 118 7.95 -12.82 -6.88
N VAL A 119 8.48 -11.69 -7.38
CA VAL A 119 7.67 -10.52 -7.75
C VAL A 119 6.52 -10.89 -8.69
N ALA A 120 6.78 -11.72 -9.70
CA ALA A 120 5.74 -12.12 -10.64
C ALA A 120 4.58 -12.85 -9.95
N VAL A 121 4.86 -13.81 -9.06
CA VAL A 121 3.81 -14.53 -8.34
C VAL A 121 3.15 -13.70 -7.24
N GLU A 122 3.89 -12.79 -6.60
CA GLU A 122 3.36 -11.89 -5.59
C GLU A 122 2.32 -10.96 -6.23
N ASN A 123 2.68 -10.33 -7.36
CA ASN A 123 1.78 -9.47 -8.13
C ASN A 123 0.55 -10.21 -8.64
N ASP A 124 0.73 -11.40 -9.21
CA ASP A 124 -0.40 -12.23 -9.65
C ASP A 124 -1.30 -12.59 -8.45
N SER A 125 -0.71 -12.96 -7.31
CA SER A 125 -1.47 -13.34 -6.12
C SER A 125 -2.24 -12.18 -5.47
N HIS A 126 -1.76 -10.94 -5.61
CA HIS A 126 -2.45 -9.75 -5.10
C HIS A 126 -3.66 -9.35 -5.94
N MET A 127 -3.66 -9.66 -7.24
CA MET A 127 -4.80 -9.36 -8.14
C MET A 127 -5.95 -10.38 -8.02
N GLU A 128 -5.71 -11.57 -7.46
CA GLU A 128 -6.68 -12.68 -7.37
C GLU A 128 -7.53 -12.68 -6.07
N GLU A 129 -7.47 -11.64 -5.24
CA GLU A 129 -8.11 -11.63 -3.90
C GLU A 129 -9.66 -11.73 -3.93
N GLU A 130 -10.31 -11.39 -5.04
CA GLU A 130 -11.78 -11.26 -5.11
C GLU A 130 -12.55 -12.60 -5.17
N ASP A 131 -11.94 -13.71 -5.62
CA ASP A 131 -12.72 -14.93 -5.94
C ASP A 131 -12.82 -15.95 -4.80
N GLY A 132 -12.20 -15.71 -3.64
CA GLY A 132 -12.17 -16.64 -2.49
C GLY A 132 -11.41 -17.97 -2.74
N LEU A 133 -11.16 -18.29 -4.02
CA LEU A 133 -10.41 -19.47 -4.49
C LEU A 133 -8.98 -19.49 -3.94
N LYS A 134 -8.33 -18.32 -3.83
CA LYS A 134 -6.99 -18.18 -3.22
C LYS A 134 -6.98 -18.66 -1.78
N THR A 135 -7.90 -18.17 -0.96
CA THR A 135 -8.03 -18.54 0.45
C THR A 135 -8.36 -20.02 0.62
N GLU A 136 -9.29 -20.55 -0.17
CA GLU A 136 -9.65 -21.97 -0.12
C GLU A 136 -8.46 -22.86 -0.53
N SER A 137 -7.77 -22.50 -1.61
CA SER A 137 -6.62 -23.24 -2.13
C SER A 137 -5.44 -23.20 -1.16
N GLY A 138 -5.10 -22.01 -0.63
CA GLY A 138 -4.07 -21.83 0.38
C GLY A 138 -4.36 -22.67 1.64
N ALA A 139 -5.61 -22.71 2.10
CA ALA A 139 -6.00 -23.48 3.28
C ALA A 139 -5.86 -25.00 3.02
N ALA A 140 -6.22 -25.45 1.82
CA ALA A 140 -6.02 -26.84 1.41
C ALA A 140 -4.53 -27.22 1.35
N ILE A 141 -3.67 -26.31 0.85
CA ILE A 141 -2.21 -26.49 0.84
C ILE A 141 -1.69 -26.62 2.28
N MET A 142 -2.04 -25.68 3.15
CA MET A 142 -1.61 -25.71 4.57
C MET A 142 -2.02 -27.01 5.27
N GLN A 143 -3.29 -27.43 5.13
CA GLN A 143 -3.74 -28.70 5.70
C GLN A 143 -2.94 -29.90 5.14
N GLY A 144 -2.56 -29.86 3.87
CA GLY A 144 -1.69 -30.86 3.25
C GLY A 144 -0.30 -30.90 3.89
N LEU A 145 0.31 -29.73 4.09
CA LEU A 145 1.62 -29.57 4.72
C LEU A 145 1.61 -30.05 6.18
N GLU A 146 0.59 -29.71 6.96
CA GLU A 146 0.42 -30.14 8.36
C GLU A 146 0.31 -31.66 8.46
N ARG A 147 -0.44 -32.29 7.56
CA ARG A 147 -0.67 -33.75 7.58
C ARG A 147 0.62 -34.55 7.37
N ILE A 148 1.57 -33.99 6.65
CA ILE A 148 2.85 -34.63 6.34
C ILE A 148 4.00 -34.11 7.22
N ASP A 149 3.71 -33.25 8.20
CA ASP A 149 4.70 -32.61 9.07
C ASP A 149 5.81 -31.94 8.25
N SER A 150 5.41 -31.15 7.25
CA SER A 150 6.33 -30.55 6.27
C SER A 150 7.17 -29.45 6.91
N PRO A 151 8.51 -29.45 6.74
CA PRO A 151 9.36 -28.33 7.17
C PRO A 151 9.07 -27.02 6.41
N ARG A 152 8.28 -27.07 5.33
CA ARG A 152 7.84 -25.88 4.60
C ARG A 152 7.01 -24.93 5.48
N ILE A 153 6.31 -25.44 6.49
CA ILE A 153 5.53 -24.59 7.41
C ILE A 153 6.46 -23.58 8.11
N ASP A 154 7.57 -24.05 8.66
CA ASP A 154 8.57 -23.20 9.32
C ASP A 154 9.14 -22.13 8.36
N LEU A 155 9.33 -22.48 7.08
CA LEU A 155 9.81 -21.53 6.06
C LEU A 155 8.77 -20.44 5.76
N LEU A 156 7.48 -20.81 5.65
CA LEU A 156 6.40 -19.85 5.44
C LEU A 156 6.20 -18.95 6.67
N GLU A 157 6.32 -19.50 7.89
CA GLU A 157 6.30 -18.72 9.13
C GLU A 157 7.43 -17.68 9.16
N ARG A 158 8.65 -18.08 8.78
CA ARG A 158 9.79 -17.15 8.64
C ARG A 158 9.50 -16.03 7.65
N LEU A 159 8.98 -16.34 6.46
CA LEU A 159 8.61 -15.31 5.47
C LEU A 159 7.64 -14.29 6.05
N THR A 160 6.50 -14.77 6.57
CA THR A 160 5.44 -13.88 7.10
C THR A 160 5.89 -13.05 8.29
N THR A 161 6.78 -13.60 9.13
CA THR A 161 7.36 -12.87 10.27
C THR A 161 8.35 -11.82 9.81
N ALA A 162 9.18 -12.12 8.81
CA ALA A 162 10.21 -11.21 8.32
C ALA A 162 9.62 -9.98 7.61
N THR A 163 8.48 -10.11 6.93
CA THR A 163 7.79 -8.99 6.26
C THR A 163 7.07 -8.03 7.20
N ASP A 164 6.80 -8.43 8.45
CA ASP A 164 6.17 -7.59 9.51
C ASP A 164 6.98 -7.70 10.81
N ALA A 165 8.30 -7.59 10.71
CA ALA A 165 9.22 -7.88 11.82
C ALA A 165 9.01 -7.00 13.07
N ASP A 166 8.47 -5.79 12.90
CA ASP A 166 8.14 -4.85 13.98
C ASP A 166 6.69 -4.99 14.49
N GLY A 167 5.91 -5.89 13.89
CA GLY A 167 4.49 -6.10 14.17
C GLY A 167 3.65 -4.83 14.00
N ALA A 168 4.08 -3.91 13.12
CA ALA A 168 3.42 -2.62 12.95
C ALA A 168 2.16 -2.71 12.10
N SER A 169 1.99 -3.75 11.28
CA SER A 169 0.85 -3.88 10.37
C SER A 169 -0.49 -3.81 11.11
N LEU A 170 -0.66 -4.54 12.21
CA LEU A 170 -1.90 -4.49 13.00
C LEU A 170 -2.18 -3.10 13.59
N ARG A 171 -1.14 -2.42 14.10
CA ARG A 171 -1.29 -1.06 14.64
C ARG A 171 -1.66 -0.07 13.53
N ALA A 172 -1.09 -0.23 12.35
CA ALA A 172 -1.36 0.62 11.20
C ALA A 172 -2.80 0.42 10.67
N ILE A 173 -3.29 -0.83 10.59
CA ILE A 173 -4.70 -1.14 10.26
C ILE A 173 -5.64 -0.44 11.24
N GLN A 174 -5.37 -0.54 12.55
CA GLN A 174 -6.16 0.15 13.57
C GLN A 174 -6.10 1.67 13.40
N GLU A 175 -4.93 2.23 13.09
CA GLU A 175 -4.76 3.67 12.88
C GLU A 175 -5.56 4.16 11.67
N VAL A 176 -5.53 3.44 10.54
CA VAL A 176 -6.36 3.72 9.36
C VAL A 176 -7.84 3.77 9.75
N GLN A 177 -8.31 2.76 10.49
CA GLN A 177 -9.71 2.67 10.89
C GLN A 177 -10.11 3.81 11.85
N VAL A 178 -9.28 4.14 12.85
CA VAL A 178 -9.53 5.26 13.76
C VAL A 178 -9.58 6.58 12.99
N ARG A 179 -8.57 6.86 12.16
CA ARG A 179 -8.52 8.10 11.35
C ARG A 179 -9.74 8.23 10.46
N PHE A 180 -10.17 7.15 9.81
CA PHE A 180 -11.36 7.18 8.96
C PHE A 180 -12.63 7.47 9.75
N LEU A 181 -12.87 6.77 10.87
CA LEU A 181 -14.04 6.98 11.73
C LEU A 181 -14.09 8.40 12.29
N MET A 182 -12.95 8.93 12.74
CA MET A 182 -12.84 10.28 13.27
C MET A 182 -13.10 11.33 12.18
N ALA A 183 -12.57 11.12 10.97
CA ALA A 183 -12.81 12.01 9.83
C ALA A 183 -14.28 11.98 9.40
N ALA A 184 -14.91 10.81 9.33
CA ALA A 184 -16.32 10.66 8.97
C ALA A 184 -17.23 11.34 10.00
N ALA A 185 -16.91 11.22 11.28
CA ALA A 185 -17.63 11.89 12.37
C ALA A 185 -17.47 13.42 12.31
N ALA A 186 -16.26 13.91 12.07
CA ALA A 186 -15.98 15.34 11.91
C ALA A 186 -16.70 15.94 10.70
N ALA A 187 -16.86 15.15 9.64
CA ALA A 187 -17.64 15.51 8.45
C ALA A 187 -19.17 15.37 8.65
N GLY A 188 -19.63 14.87 9.81
CA GLY A 188 -21.05 14.68 10.13
C GLY A 188 -21.72 13.52 9.39
N VAL A 189 -20.92 12.60 8.84
CA VAL A 189 -21.42 11.41 8.11
C VAL A 189 -21.95 10.37 9.08
N ILE A 190 -21.32 10.22 10.25
CA ILE A 190 -21.70 9.30 11.31
C ILE A 190 -21.73 9.99 12.67
N GLU A 191 -22.48 9.42 13.60
CA GLU A 191 -22.39 9.76 15.04
C GLU A 191 -21.55 8.70 15.75
N LEU A 192 -20.38 9.10 16.28
CA LEU A 192 -19.54 8.20 17.07
C LEU A 192 -20.24 7.82 18.37
N GLN A 193 -20.27 6.51 18.65
CA GLN A 193 -20.81 5.96 19.89
C GLN A 193 -19.81 6.08 21.06
N MET A 194 -18.53 6.24 20.74
CA MET A 194 -17.41 6.27 21.68
C MET A 194 -16.46 7.39 21.28
N ASP A 195 -15.80 8.03 22.25
CA ASP A 195 -14.73 8.96 21.94
C ASP A 195 -13.45 8.22 21.48
N GLU A 196 -12.48 8.95 20.93
CA GLU A 196 -11.26 8.33 20.37
C GLU A 196 -10.50 7.48 21.41
N PRO A 197 -10.27 7.92 22.66
CA PRO A 197 -9.64 7.10 23.68
C PRO A 197 -10.36 5.78 23.93
N ASP A 198 -11.69 5.82 24.07
CA ASP A 198 -12.51 4.63 24.31
C ASP A 198 -12.50 3.69 23.10
N LEU A 199 -12.58 4.23 21.87
CA LEU A 199 -12.46 3.45 20.62
C LEU A 199 -11.12 2.70 20.56
N ARG A 200 -10.01 3.40 20.84
CA ARG A 200 -8.67 2.80 20.85
C ARG A 200 -8.52 1.74 21.94
N GLU A 201 -9.19 1.89 23.09
CA GLU A 201 -9.21 0.86 24.13
C GLU A 201 -10.00 -0.38 23.68
N ALA A 202 -11.15 -0.18 23.05
CA ALA A 202 -11.96 -1.29 22.52
C ALA A 202 -11.19 -2.09 21.45
N MET A 203 -10.44 -1.43 20.57
CA MET A 203 -9.58 -2.10 19.59
C MET A 203 -8.44 -2.89 20.24
N ARG A 204 -7.78 -2.30 21.26
CA ARG A 204 -6.73 -2.98 22.03
C ARG A 204 -7.23 -4.25 22.72
N SER A 205 -8.48 -4.26 23.18
CA SER A 205 -9.08 -5.45 23.82
C SER A 205 -9.25 -6.64 22.86
N GLN A 206 -9.24 -6.41 21.55
CA GLN A 206 -9.42 -7.43 20.49
C GLN A 206 -8.10 -7.75 19.75
N GLU A 207 -6.99 -7.13 20.16
CA GLU A 207 -5.72 -7.15 19.44
C GLU A 207 -5.14 -8.57 19.27
N ASP A 208 -5.22 -9.40 20.31
CA ASP A 208 -4.66 -10.77 20.28
C ASP A 208 -5.42 -11.71 19.34
N GLU A 209 -6.75 -11.60 19.32
CA GLU A 209 -7.61 -12.36 18.39
C GLU A 209 -7.30 -11.95 16.95
N MET A 210 -7.24 -10.64 16.69
CA MET A 210 -6.96 -10.11 15.35
C MET A 210 -5.55 -10.46 14.87
N ARG A 211 -4.54 -10.39 15.76
CA ARG A 211 -3.18 -10.83 15.44
C ARG A 211 -3.14 -12.30 15.03
N THR A 212 -3.86 -13.16 15.75
CA THR A 212 -3.92 -14.59 15.42
C THR A 212 -4.58 -14.83 14.06
N ALA A 213 -5.68 -14.13 13.79
CA ALA A 213 -6.38 -14.22 12.52
C ALA A 213 -5.52 -13.73 11.34
N LEU A 214 -4.81 -12.60 11.51
CA LEU A 214 -3.90 -12.06 10.50
C LEU A 214 -2.73 -13.00 10.22
N ALA A 215 -2.11 -13.57 11.25
CA ALA A 215 -1.01 -14.53 11.09
C ALA A 215 -1.46 -15.78 10.32
N ALA A 216 -2.64 -16.34 10.67
CA ALA A 216 -3.20 -17.48 9.95
C ALA A 216 -3.54 -17.16 8.49
N SER A 217 -4.07 -15.96 8.22
CA SER A 217 -4.34 -15.48 6.87
C SER A 217 -3.04 -15.29 6.07
N ALA A 218 -2.01 -14.69 6.67
CA ALA A 218 -0.72 -14.47 6.03
C ALA A 218 -0.06 -15.80 5.63
N LEU A 219 -0.09 -16.80 6.51
CA LEU A 219 0.41 -18.15 6.22
C LEU A 219 -0.36 -18.82 5.08
N THR A 220 -1.67 -18.72 5.11
CA THR A 220 -2.55 -19.27 4.05
C THR A 220 -2.24 -18.64 2.69
N ASN A 221 -2.08 -17.32 2.68
CA ASN A 221 -1.73 -16.57 1.47
C ASN A 221 -0.33 -16.95 0.98
N ALA A 222 0.66 -16.99 1.87
CA ALA A 222 2.03 -17.38 1.52
C ALA A 222 2.10 -18.82 0.96
N ALA A 223 1.32 -19.75 1.52
CA ALA A 223 1.25 -21.12 1.04
C ALA A 223 0.74 -21.21 -0.40
N TYR A 224 -0.24 -20.38 -0.77
CA TYR A 224 -0.74 -20.28 -2.14
C TYR A 224 0.27 -19.58 -3.06
N THR A 225 0.75 -18.39 -2.68
CA THR A 225 1.65 -17.57 -3.51
C THR A 225 2.95 -18.31 -3.85
N TYR A 226 3.55 -19.01 -2.88
CA TYR A 226 4.84 -19.69 -3.06
C TYR A 226 4.70 -21.18 -3.38
N GLN A 227 3.50 -21.68 -3.71
CA GLN A 227 3.25 -23.11 -3.91
C GLN A 227 4.15 -23.75 -4.98
N ALA A 228 4.51 -22.98 -6.01
CA ALA A 228 5.33 -23.42 -7.14
C ALA A 228 6.84 -23.37 -6.88
N PHE A 229 7.28 -22.81 -5.75
CA PHE A 229 8.69 -22.68 -5.39
C PHE A 229 9.17 -23.90 -4.60
N SER A 230 10.43 -24.26 -4.77
CA SER A 230 11.08 -25.29 -3.98
C SER A 230 11.38 -24.80 -2.56
N ASP A 231 11.55 -25.71 -1.60
CA ASP A 231 11.87 -25.34 -0.21
C ASP A 231 13.16 -24.52 -0.13
N ALA A 232 14.17 -24.84 -0.97
CA ALA A 232 15.42 -24.09 -1.02
C ALA A 232 15.25 -22.65 -1.56
N GLU A 233 14.32 -22.43 -2.49
CA GLU A 233 14.01 -21.08 -2.98
C GLU A 233 13.24 -20.26 -1.93
N VAL A 234 12.28 -20.89 -1.24
CA VAL A 234 11.54 -20.26 -0.12
C VAL A 234 12.48 -19.94 1.04
N GLU A 235 13.42 -20.82 1.35
CA GLU A 235 14.46 -20.59 2.36
C GLU A 235 15.39 -19.44 1.98
N ALA A 236 15.87 -19.40 0.73
CA ALA A 236 16.71 -18.29 0.25
C ALA A 236 15.96 -16.95 0.30
N TYR A 237 14.65 -16.95 0.05
CA TYR A 237 13.84 -15.75 0.20
C TYR A 237 13.68 -15.33 1.67
N ALA A 238 13.40 -16.28 2.56
CA ALA A 238 13.32 -16.01 4.01
C ALA A 238 14.62 -15.42 4.54
N GLU A 239 15.78 -15.97 4.15
CA GLU A 239 17.08 -15.42 4.53
C GLU A 239 17.30 -13.99 4.01
N ALA A 240 16.81 -13.67 2.80
CA ALA A 240 16.89 -12.31 2.26
C ALA A 240 16.00 -11.34 3.03
N LEU A 241 14.77 -11.75 3.38
CA LEU A 241 13.84 -10.93 4.17
C LEU A 241 14.30 -10.74 5.63
N GLU A 242 15.06 -11.69 6.18
CA GLU A 242 15.61 -11.62 7.54
C GLU A 242 16.83 -10.68 7.65
N ASP A 243 17.40 -10.21 6.52
CA ASP A 243 18.44 -9.17 6.57
C ASP A 243 17.83 -7.87 7.15
N PRO A 244 18.44 -7.26 8.19
CA PRO A 244 17.89 -6.05 8.82
C PRO A 244 17.61 -4.91 7.85
N ARG A 245 18.40 -4.79 6.77
CA ARG A 245 18.17 -3.76 5.74
C ARG A 245 16.91 -4.06 4.94
N MET A 246 16.67 -5.32 4.59
CA MET A 246 15.43 -5.71 3.92
C MET A 246 14.22 -5.53 4.83
N GLN A 247 14.32 -5.86 6.12
CA GLN A 247 13.27 -5.60 7.09
C GLN A 247 12.94 -4.10 7.20
N GLU A 248 13.96 -3.23 7.19
CA GLU A 248 13.76 -1.78 7.19
C GLU A 248 13.09 -1.29 5.91
N VAL A 249 13.45 -1.85 4.74
CA VAL A 249 12.75 -1.57 3.47
C VAL A 249 11.28 -1.94 3.59
N TYR A 250 10.95 -3.16 4.04
CA TYR A 250 9.56 -3.61 4.20
C TYR A 250 8.79 -2.75 5.21
N ALA A 251 9.40 -2.39 6.33
CA ALA A 251 8.77 -1.51 7.32
C ALA A 251 8.42 -0.13 6.72
N LEU A 252 9.33 0.46 5.94
CA LEU A 252 9.09 1.73 5.25
C LEU A 252 8.00 1.60 4.16
N MET A 253 8.08 0.55 3.34
CA MET A 253 7.08 0.28 2.29
C MET A 253 5.68 0.10 2.88
N ASN A 254 5.54 -0.71 3.94
CA ASN A 254 4.28 -0.93 4.65
C ASN A 254 3.77 0.37 5.28
N ALA A 255 4.64 1.13 5.96
CA ALA A 255 4.26 2.40 6.57
C ALA A 255 3.72 3.39 5.55
N VAL A 256 4.35 3.49 4.38
CA VAL A 256 3.87 4.35 3.28
C VAL A 256 2.54 3.86 2.73
N GLN A 257 2.36 2.54 2.55
CA GLN A 257 1.10 1.96 2.10
C GLN A 257 -0.05 2.33 3.05
N TYR A 258 0.13 2.16 4.36
CA TYR A 258 -0.89 2.49 5.35
C TYR A 258 -1.13 3.99 5.50
N GLU A 259 -0.10 4.83 5.37
CA GLU A 259 -0.28 6.29 5.40
C GLU A 259 -1.09 6.76 4.19
N ILE A 260 -0.79 6.25 2.99
CA ILE A 260 -1.58 6.54 1.79
C ILE A 260 -3.02 6.09 2.02
N MET A 261 -3.22 4.86 2.46
CA MET A 261 -4.55 4.31 2.72
C MET A 261 -5.35 5.19 3.70
N ALA A 262 -4.78 5.52 4.86
CA ALA A 262 -5.42 6.39 5.85
C ALA A 262 -5.78 7.76 5.27
N ASN A 263 -4.84 8.39 4.56
CA ASN A 263 -5.03 9.69 3.94
C ASN A 263 -6.14 9.66 2.87
N ARG A 264 -6.23 8.58 2.08
CA ARG A 264 -7.29 8.41 1.08
C ARG A 264 -8.65 8.20 1.74
N PHE A 265 -8.74 7.41 2.81
CA PHE A 265 -9.98 7.27 3.57
C PHE A 265 -10.45 8.58 4.21
N GLU A 266 -9.53 9.39 4.75
CA GLU A 266 -9.85 10.74 5.25
C GLU A 266 -10.42 11.64 4.14
N ALA A 267 -9.87 11.56 2.93
CA ALA A 267 -10.37 12.30 1.77
C ALA A 267 -11.76 11.82 1.31
N VAL A 268 -12.05 10.52 1.40
CA VAL A 268 -13.41 9.98 1.20
C VAL A 268 -14.37 10.54 2.25
N ALA A 269 -14.02 10.45 3.54
CA ALA A 269 -14.84 10.96 4.63
C ALA A 269 -15.20 12.44 4.47
N ALA A 270 -14.24 13.28 4.05
CA ALA A 270 -14.48 14.69 3.80
C ALA A 270 -15.53 14.92 2.70
N ARG A 271 -15.49 14.12 1.63
CA ARG A 271 -16.39 14.25 0.47
C ARG A 271 -17.75 13.57 0.68
N LEU A 272 -17.85 12.61 1.60
CA LEU A 272 -19.11 11.94 1.93
C LEU A 272 -20.18 12.90 2.44
N SER A 273 -19.80 13.96 3.15
CA SER A 273 -20.73 14.99 3.64
C SER A 273 -21.49 15.73 2.53
N ASP A 274 -20.92 15.77 1.32
CA ASP A 274 -21.52 16.42 0.15
C ASP A 274 -22.38 15.46 -0.68
N MET A 275 -22.37 14.15 -0.37
CA MET A 275 -23.15 13.15 -1.09
C MET A 275 -24.60 13.12 -0.59
N GLN A 276 -25.56 13.25 -1.52
CA GLN A 276 -26.96 12.93 -1.22
C GLN A 276 -27.18 11.42 -1.37
N PRO A 277 -27.95 10.77 -0.47
CA PRO A 277 -28.33 9.36 -0.64
C PRO A 277 -29.00 9.14 -2.01
N SER A 278 -28.64 8.05 -2.70
CA SER A 278 -29.23 7.75 -4.01
C SER A 278 -30.76 7.69 -3.89
N THR A 279 -31.45 8.44 -4.75
CA THR A 279 -32.89 8.26 -4.97
C THR A 279 -33.05 7.54 -6.30
N ASP A 280 -32.70 6.25 -6.34
CA ASP A 280 -32.92 5.47 -7.55
C ASP A 280 -34.44 5.39 -7.86
N LEU A 281 -34.77 5.77 -9.10
CA LEU A 281 -36.11 5.81 -9.71
C LEU A 281 -36.47 4.48 -10.37
#